data_AF-A0A409W729-F1
#
_entry.id   AF-A0A409W729-F1
#
_cell.length_a   1.000
_cell.length_b   1.000
_cell.length_c   1.000
_cell.angle_alpha   90.00
_cell.angle_beta   90.00
_cell.angle_gamma   90.00
#
_symmetry.space_group_name_H-M   'P 1'
#
loop_
_entity.id
_entity.type
_entity.pdbx_description
1 polymer ?
#
loop_
_entity_poly.entity_id
_entity_poly.type
_entity_poly.pdbx_seq_one_letter_code
_entity_poly.pdbx_strand_id
1 'polypeptide(L)'
;MSGNRVGSVFLGDVQRHRHLSSSTHSGTPPSSPPPPHHPSSPLSMQDIGIDMDPSELAPVPVVSQHFDVKSQQALSAESLKGPGKIDPMLALELRLRWLEALIVGVKQDLVKGKAKGDNTTSVSAAAASMNPGETLSRMAGTVQQRFGKAVEANPELKKFMERYDQNAHLLTPSFALSGILPDPPTYDKMSPEEFNAYLSEMEPDIRNADRDMREIDTLEKKGVTGAGKLGASEQLRPRLDALIKAHAEDLELATSLELRIASLVERHATYVDTLSELFVAWDDTVTEAETRIARMERERAERLRLGYE
;
A
#
# COMPACT_ATOMS: atom_id res chain seq x y z
N MET A 1 3.92 -59.30 -42.72
CA MET A 1 5.28 -59.79 -42.40
C MET A 1 5.93 -58.70 -41.57
N SER A 2 5.71 -58.69 -40.25
CA SER A 2 6.48 -59.42 -39.23
C SER A 2 7.88 -58.83 -39.03
N GLY A 3 8.15 -58.34 -37.81
CA GLY A 3 9.52 -58.00 -37.41
C GLY A 3 9.64 -57.10 -36.18
N ASN A 4 9.30 -57.64 -35.01
CA ASN A 4 9.48 -57.06 -33.67
C ASN A 4 10.90 -56.52 -33.38
N ARG A 5 10.99 -55.45 -32.58
CA ARG A 5 12.13 -55.24 -31.65
C ARG A 5 11.61 -54.88 -30.26
N VAL A 6 11.85 -55.79 -29.34
CA VAL A 6 11.65 -55.71 -27.89
C VAL A 6 13.01 -55.92 -27.24
N GLY A 7 13.27 -55.23 -26.12
CA GLY A 7 14.39 -55.46 -25.19
C GLY A 7 15.32 -54.25 -25.11
N SER A 8 15.77 -53.74 -23.97
CA SER A 8 15.79 -54.28 -22.60
C SER A 8 16.02 -53.14 -21.59
N VAL A 9 15.55 -53.38 -20.38
CA VAL A 9 15.46 -52.53 -19.19
C VAL A 9 16.56 -52.95 -18.20
N PHE A 10 17.24 -51.95 -17.62
CA PHE A 10 17.94 -51.89 -16.31
C PHE A 10 19.16 -52.78 -16.02
N LEU A 11 20.21 -52.13 -15.51
CA LEU A 11 20.80 -52.29 -14.17
C LEU A 11 21.86 -51.16 -14.07
N GLY A 12 21.66 -50.12 -13.28
CA GLY A 12 21.98 -50.13 -11.86
C GLY A 12 23.24 -49.29 -11.65
N ASP A 13 23.14 -48.15 -10.96
CA ASP A 13 24.21 -47.78 -10.05
C ASP A 13 23.71 -46.84 -8.96
N VAL A 14 23.84 -47.34 -7.73
CA VAL A 14 23.58 -46.67 -6.47
C VAL A 14 24.96 -46.42 -5.89
N GLN A 15 25.46 -45.18 -5.93
CA GLN A 15 26.60 -44.80 -5.10
C GLN A 15 26.37 -43.46 -4.40
N ARG A 16 26.22 -43.60 -3.09
CA ARG A 16 26.32 -42.59 -2.05
C ARG A 16 27.76 -42.06 -2.00
N HIS A 17 27.98 -40.75 -2.06
CA HIS A 17 29.12 -40.10 -1.41
C HIS A 17 28.71 -38.68 -0.98
N ARG A 18 28.41 -38.48 0.31
CA ARG A 18 29.34 -38.02 1.37
C ARG A 18 29.99 -36.67 1.06
N HIS A 19 29.43 -35.67 1.76
CA HIS A 19 30.04 -34.39 2.10
C HIS A 19 31.50 -34.56 2.56
N LEU A 20 32.41 -33.87 1.88
CA LEU A 20 33.67 -33.41 2.46
C LEU A 20 34.01 -32.03 1.87
N SER A 21 34.19 -31.08 2.78
CA SER A 21 34.63 -29.71 2.57
C SER A 21 36.13 -29.64 2.26
N SER A 22 36.50 -28.84 1.25
CA SER A 22 37.71 -27.99 1.09
C SER A 22 37.74 -27.63 -0.40
N SER A 23 38.01 -26.44 -0.88
CA SER A 23 38.86 -25.34 -0.43
C SER A 23 38.57 -24.11 -1.31
N THR A 24 39.28 -23.02 -0.99
CA THR A 24 39.63 -21.84 -1.80
C THR A 24 38.94 -20.51 -1.47
N HIS A 25 39.83 -19.56 -1.28
CA HIS A 25 39.67 -18.18 -0.83
C HIS A 25 39.18 -17.28 -1.97
N SER A 26 38.27 -16.34 -1.67
CA SER A 26 38.19 -15.03 -2.34
C SER A 26 37.16 -14.18 -1.60
N GLY A 27 37.54 -12.93 -1.28
CA GLY A 27 36.89 -12.10 -0.28
C GLY A 27 35.53 -11.51 -0.66
N THR A 28 34.70 -11.33 0.37
CA THR A 28 33.55 -10.40 0.42
C THR A 28 33.39 -9.89 1.86
N PRO A 29 33.13 -8.58 2.08
CA PRO A 29 33.00 -7.98 3.41
C PRO A 29 31.65 -8.29 4.09
N PRO A 30 31.52 -8.11 5.43
CA PRO A 30 30.32 -8.50 6.18
C PRO A 30 29.15 -7.50 5.98
N SER A 31 27.98 -8.04 5.67
CA SER A 31 26.71 -7.33 5.62
C SER A 31 26.24 -6.89 7.01
N SER A 32 25.84 -5.61 7.10
CA SER A 32 25.16 -4.98 8.25
C SER A 32 23.73 -5.51 8.46
N PRO A 33 23.18 -5.40 9.68
CA PRO A 33 21.86 -5.94 10.04
C PRO A 33 20.67 -5.11 9.49
N PRO A 34 19.48 -5.70 9.36
CA PRO A 34 18.29 -5.01 8.83
C PRO A 34 17.67 -4.04 9.86
N PRO A 35 17.06 -2.92 9.41
CA PRO A 35 16.38 -1.97 10.29
C PRO A 35 15.01 -2.50 10.78
N PRO A 36 14.52 -2.02 11.94
CA PRO A 36 13.30 -2.49 12.57
C PRO A 36 12.02 -1.96 11.90
N HIS A 37 11.01 -2.82 11.88
CA HIS A 37 9.65 -2.56 11.42
C HIS A 37 8.94 -1.50 12.28
N HIS A 38 8.39 -0.47 11.64
CA HIS A 38 7.35 0.39 12.22
C HIS A 38 5.97 -0.07 11.73
N PRO A 39 4.94 -0.12 12.59
CA PRO A 39 3.59 -0.51 12.21
C PRO A 39 2.83 0.65 11.55
N SER A 40 2.44 0.47 10.30
CA SER A 40 1.53 1.36 9.57
C SER A 40 0.09 1.11 10.02
N SER A 41 -0.60 2.17 10.47
CA SER A 41 -2.05 2.19 10.65
C SER A 41 -2.78 2.38 9.31
N PRO A 42 -4.03 1.88 9.17
CA PRO A 42 -4.74 1.85 7.89
C PRO A 42 -5.52 3.15 7.65
N LEU A 43 -5.33 3.76 6.47
CA LEU A 43 -6.23 4.80 5.96
C LEU A 43 -7.10 4.23 4.85
N SER A 44 -8.39 4.20 5.17
CA SER A 44 -9.55 3.92 4.32
C SER A 44 -9.60 4.89 3.13
N MET A 45 -9.51 4.37 1.90
CA MET A 45 -9.98 5.08 0.70
C MET A 45 -11.43 4.70 0.44
N GLN A 46 -12.32 5.68 0.59
CA GLN A 46 -13.68 5.59 0.10
C GLN A 46 -13.72 6.05 -1.36
N ASP A 47 -14.37 5.17 -2.11
CA ASP A 47 -14.80 5.18 -3.49
C ASP A 47 -15.64 6.41 -3.85
N ILE A 48 -15.22 7.19 -4.85
CA ILE A 48 -16.06 8.17 -5.55
C ILE A 48 -16.01 7.81 -7.04
N GLY A 49 -17.00 7.03 -7.46
CA GLY A 49 -17.26 6.73 -8.86
C GLY A 49 -17.79 7.97 -9.59
N ILE A 50 -17.04 8.41 -10.60
CA ILE A 50 -17.51 9.35 -11.63
C ILE A 50 -17.54 8.57 -12.93
N ASP A 51 -18.73 8.15 -13.33
CA ASP A 51 -19.01 7.60 -14.66
C ASP A 51 -18.85 8.70 -15.72
N MET A 52 -17.97 8.48 -16.68
CA MET A 52 -17.79 9.33 -17.86
C MET A 52 -18.15 8.50 -19.10
N ASP A 53 -19.33 8.76 -19.65
CA ASP A 53 -19.87 8.16 -20.88
C ASP A 53 -19.30 8.88 -22.13
N PRO A 54 -18.66 8.18 -23.09
CA PRO A 54 -18.10 8.79 -24.28
C PRO A 54 -18.88 8.39 -25.54
N SER A 55 -19.90 9.13 -25.94
CA SER A 55 -20.47 9.06 -27.30
C SER A 55 -21.46 10.19 -27.59
N GLU A 56 -21.02 11.28 -28.24
CA GLU A 56 -21.85 11.95 -29.25
C GLU A 56 -20.98 12.91 -30.10
N LEU A 57 -20.50 12.37 -31.22
CA LEU A 57 -19.94 13.14 -32.33
C LEU A 57 -21.02 13.24 -33.42
N ALA A 58 -21.46 14.45 -33.74
CA ALA A 58 -21.93 14.77 -35.09
C ALA A 58 -21.74 16.27 -35.43
N PRO A 59 -21.52 16.62 -36.71
CA PRO A 59 -20.78 17.82 -37.12
C PRO A 59 -21.54 18.77 -38.06
N VAL A 60 -21.34 20.09 -37.99
CA VAL A 60 -21.54 21.05 -39.11
C VAL A 60 -21.23 22.51 -38.65
N PRO A 61 -21.02 23.50 -39.54
CA PRO A 61 -20.09 23.60 -40.66
C PRO A 61 -19.23 24.90 -40.62
N VAL A 62 -18.23 24.92 -41.49
CA VAL A 62 -17.35 26.05 -41.81
C VAL A 62 -18.10 27.17 -42.54
N VAL A 63 -17.95 28.43 -42.09
CA VAL A 63 -18.10 29.63 -42.94
C VAL A 63 -16.95 30.59 -42.64
N SER A 64 -16.10 30.80 -43.65
CA SER A 64 -15.07 31.84 -43.70
C SER A 64 -15.71 33.18 -44.06
N GLN A 65 -15.34 34.25 -43.35
CA GLN A 65 -15.31 35.60 -43.95
C GLN A 65 -14.03 36.33 -43.53
N HIS A 66 -13.21 36.56 -44.55
CA HIS A 66 -12.12 37.53 -44.64
C HIS A 66 -12.62 38.94 -44.29
N PHE A 67 -11.86 39.67 -43.47
CA PHE A 67 -11.77 41.13 -43.60
C PHE A 67 -10.35 41.63 -43.35
N ASP A 68 -10.05 42.68 -44.11
CA ASP A 68 -8.77 43.16 -44.59
C ASP A 68 -7.87 43.84 -43.53
N VAL A 69 -6.56 43.70 -43.73
CA VAL A 69 -5.50 44.38 -42.98
C VAL A 69 -5.02 45.58 -43.80
N LYS A 70 -5.38 46.79 -43.39
CA LYS A 70 -4.53 48.02 -43.37
C LYS A 70 -5.40 49.27 -43.28
N SER A 71 -5.38 49.91 -42.10
CA SER A 71 -5.43 51.36 -41.94
C SER A 71 -4.89 51.74 -40.55
N GLN A 72 -3.66 52.25 -40.57
CA GLN A 72 -3.05 53.31 -39.74
C GLN A 72 -3.86 53.74 -38.49
N GLN A 73 -3.35 53.51 -37.28
CA GLN A 73 -2.29 54.28 -36.60
C GLN A 73 -2.72 55.72 -36.25
N ALA A 74 -3.42 55.90 -35.13
CA ALA A 74 -3.30 57.00 -34.16
C ALA A 74 -4.33 56.84 -33.02
N LEU A 75 -3.98 57.31 -31.82
CA LEU A 75 -4.75 57.31 -30.55
C LEU A 75 -4.41 56.17 -29.56
N SER A 76 -3.23 56.35 -28.95
CA SER A 76 -3.01 56.43 -27.50
C SER A 76 -3.79 55.50 -26.56
N ALA A 77 -3.04 54.52 -26.04
CA ALA A 77 -2.85 54.27 -24.61
C ALA A 77 -4.09 54.32 -23.70
N GLU A 78 -4.83 53.22 -23.63
CA GLU A 78 -5.48 52.81 -22.37
C GLU A 78 -5.87 51.32 -22.40
N SER A 79 -5.82 50.69 -21.22
CA SER A 79 -6.28 49.32 -20.91
C SER A 79 -5.25 48.18 -21.01
N LEU A 80 -4.27 48.21 -20.09
CA LEU A 80 -3.77 46.99 -19.47
C LEU A 80 -4.77 46.58 -18.37
N LYS A 81 -5.62 45.59 -18.63
CA LYS A 81 -6.52 44.98 -17.63
C LYS A 81 -5.75 44.05 -16.69
N GLY A 82 -5.27 44.59 -15.57
CA GLY A 82 -5.12 43.85 -14.32
C GLY A 82 -6.39 44.03 -13.45
N PRO A 83 -6.58 43.23 -12.38
CA PRO A 83 -7.75 43.35 -11.50
C PRO A 83 -7.86 44.78 -10.94
N GLY A 84 -9.09 45.30 -10.92
CA GLY A 84 -9.41 46.71 -10.73
C GLY A 84 -8.71 47.37 -9.54
N LYS A 85 -8.03 48.50 -9.82
CA LYS A 85 -7.51 49.40 -8.78
C LYS A 85 -8.71 50.07 -8.11
N ILE A 86 -9.13 49.57 -6.95
CA ILE A 86 -10.12 50.23 -6.11
C ILE A 86 -9.55 51.60 -5.73
N ASP A 87 -10.34 52.66 -5.92
CA ASP A 87 -9.98 54.02 -5.48
C ASP A 87 -9.57 53.97 -3.99
N PRO A 88 -8.37 54.44 -3.60
CA PRO A 88 -7.91 54.41 -2.22
C PRO A 88 -8.90 55.06 -1.25
N MET A 89 -9.67 56.05 -1.71
CA MET A 89 -10.70 56.70 -0.90
C MET A 89 -11.87 55.75 -0.59
N LEU A 90 -12.36 55.03 -1.61
CA LEU A 90 -13.42 54.02 -1.49
C LEU A 90 -12.97 52.84 -0.61
N ALA A 91 -11.71 52.41 -0.75
CA ALA A 91 -11.16 51.33 0.06
C ALA A 91 -11.10 51.70 1.55
N LEU A 92 -10.77 52.96 1.86
CA LEU A 92 -10.77 53.47 3.23
C LEU A 92 -12.19 53.59 3.79
N GLU A 93 -13.15 54.08 3.01
CA GLU A 93 -14.55 54.13 3.43
C GLU A 93 -15.15 52.74 3.68
N LEU A 94 -14.88 51.79 2.79
CA LEU A 94 -15.29 50.40 2.97
C LEU A 94 -14.67 49.80 4.23
N ARG A 95 -13.38 50.05 4.47
CA ARG A 95 -12.70 49.58 5.68
C ARG A 95 -13.25 50.24 6.95
N LEU A 96 -13.53 51.54 6.91
CA LEU A 96 -14.16 52.26 8.03
C LEU A 96 -15.57 51.75 8.31
N ARG A 97 -16.37 51.51 7.27
CA ARG A 97 -17.71 50.92 7.39
C ARG A 97 -17.65 49.48 7.89
N TRP A 98 -16.61 48.73 7.53
CA TRP A 98 -16.38 47.38 8.03
C TRP A 98 -15.94 47.39 9.51
N LEU A 99 -15.09 48.34 9.89
CA LEU A 99 -14.72 48.57 11.29
C LEU A 99 -15.91 49.03 12.12
N GLU A 100 -16.76 49.91 11.59
CA GLU A 100 -18.02 50.33 12.22
C GLU A 100 -18.97 49.14 12.39
N ALA A 101 -19.13 48.32 11.34
CA ALA A 101 -19.92 47.09 11.39
C ALA A 101 -19.41 46.08 12.42
N LEU A 102 -18.08 45.98 12.60
CA LEU A 102 -17.45 45.14 13.60
C LEU A 102 -17.62 45.67 15.03
N ILE A 103 -17.59 47.00 15.21
CA ILE A 103 -17.66 47.64 16.53
C ILE A 103 -19.11 47.77 17.00
N VAL A 104 -20.01 48.20 16.12
CA VAL A 104 -21.44 48.45 16.43
C VAL A 104 -22.26 47.16 16.32
N GLY A 105 -21.75 46.16 15.60
CA GLY A 105 -22.47 44.94 15.28
C GLY A 105 -23.49 45.20 14.17
N VAL A 106 -23.45 44.40 13.11
CA VAL A 106 -24.50 44.41 12.09
C VAL A 106 -25.78 43.87 12.72
N LYS A 107 -26.76 44.75 12.99
CA LYS A 107 -28.14 44.35 13.22
C LYS A 107 -28.69 43.70 11.94
N GLN A 108 -28.49 42.40 11.78
CA GLN A 108 -29.36 41.59 10.93
C GLN A 108 -30.65 41.34 11.71
N ASP A 109 -31.60 42.27 11.59
CA ASP A 109 -32.97 42.03 12.03
C ASP A 109 -33.63 41.03 11.05
N LEU A 110 -33.79 39.79 11.53
CA LEU A 110 -34.98 38.94 11.39
C LEU A 110 -35.52 38.64 9.97
N VAL A 111 -35.20 37.44 9.46
CA VAL A 111 -36.23 36.59 8.81
C VAL A 111 -36.34 35.26 9.56
N LYS A 112 -37.57 35.02 9.99
CA LYS A 112 -38.08 33.97 10.87
C LYS A 112 -38.18 32.64 10.10
N GLY A 113 -37.52 31.58 10.58
CA GLY A 113 -37.62 30.24 10.00
C GLY A 113 -37.26 29.14 11.00
N LYS A 114 -38.16 28.18 11.17
CA LYS A 114 -38.26 27.18 12.25
C LYS A 114 -37.35 25.95 12.00
N ALA A 115 -36.64 25.52 13.04
CA ALA A 115 -36.15 24.18 13.41
C ALA A 115 -36.02 23.04 12.36
N LYS A 116 -34.87 22.32 12.34
CA LYS A 116 -34.66 20.97 12.95
C LYS A 116 -33.43 20.22 12.37
N GLY A 117 -32.45 19.87 13.22
CA GLY A 117 -31.42 18.82 13.06
C GLY A 117 -30.35 19.05 11.99
N ASP A 118 -29.11 18.56 12.06
CA ASP A 118 -28.29 17.86 13.04
C ASP A 118 -26.84 17.99 12.50
N ASN A 119 -25.86 18.05 13.41
CA ASN A 119 -24.41 17.92 13.20
C ASN A 119 -23.75 18.61 11.98
N THR A 120 -23.02 19.71 12.23
CA THR A 120 -21.58 19.84 11.87
C THR A 120 -21.05 21.24 12.19
N THR A 121 -19.85 21.27 12.76
CA THR A 121 -18.90 22.41 12.86
C THR A 121 -19.17 23.52 13.90
N SER A 122 -18.53 23.33 15.05
CA SER A 122 -18.47 24.15 16.27
C SER A 122 -17.79 25.53 16.13
N VAL A 123 -17.90 26.20 14.99
CA VAL A 123 -17.42 27.58 14.80
C VAL A 123 -18.58 28.57 14.64
N SER A 124 -19.77 28.11 14.22
CA SER A 124 -20.97 28.94 14.07
C SER A 124 -21.80 29.13 15.35
N ALA A 125 -21.52 28.35 16.40
CA ALA A 125 -22.25 28.43 17.68
C ALA A 125 -21.94 29.71 18.49
N ALA A 126 -20.78 30.34 18.29
CA ALA A 126 -20.43 31.59 18.95
C ALA A 126 -21.13 32.82 18.33
N ALA A 127 -21.51 32.72 17.05
CA ALA A 127 -22.26 33.77 16.35
C ALA A 127 -23.78 33.61 16.55
N ALA A 128 -24.28 32.39 16.76
CA ALA A 128 -25.70 32.13 16.98
C ALA A 128 -26.18 32.34 18.43
N SER A 129 -25.27 32.63 19.38
CA SER A 129 -25.61 32.99 20.77
C SER A 129 -25.57 34.50 21.04
N MET A 130 -25.54 35.34 20.00
CA MET A 130 -25.54 36.78 20.16
C MET A 130 -26.95 37.26 20.50
N ASN A 131 -27.19 37.58 21.78
CA ASN A 131 -28.35 38.38 22.13
C ASN A 131 -28.22 39.75 21.43
N PRO A 132 -29.27 40.24 20.75
CA PRO A 132 -29.22 41.53 20.06
C PRO A 132 -29.04 42.66 21.09
N GLY A 133 -27.81 43.14 21.25
CA GLY A 133 -27.43 44.17 22.23
C GLY A 133 -26.18 43.87 23.07
N GLU A 134 -25.53 42.72 22.88
CA GLU A 134 -24.28 42.42 23.57
C GLU A 134 -23.09 43.13 22.87
N THR A 135 -22.68 44.26 23.43
CA THR A 135 -21.57 45.09 22.92
C THR A 135 -20.28 44.28 22.82
N LEU A 136 -19.44 44.54 21.82
CA LEU A 136 -18.11 43.95 21.63
C LEU A 136 -17.27 43.94 22.92
N SER A 137 -17.46 44.95 23.78
CA SER A 137 -16.82 45.04 25.10
C SER A 137 -17.19 43.91 26.06
N ARG A 138 -18.44 43.44 26.06
CA ARG A 138 -18.87 42.31 26.89
C ARG A 138 -18.43 40.98 26.31
N MET A 139 -18.37 40.85 24.98
CA MET A 139 -17.77 39.69 24.32
C MET A 139 -16.26 39.63 24.59
N ALA A 140 -15.54 40.74 24.45
CA ALA A 140 -14.14 40.84 24.81
C ALA A 140 -13.93 40.50 26.30
N GLY A 141 -14.81 40.97 27.19
CA GLY A 141 -14.79 40.63 28.61
C GLY A 141 -14.99 39.14 28.90
N THR A 142 -15.94 38.48 28.22
CA THR A 142 -16.17 37.03 28.37
C THR A 142 -15.05 36.19 27.77
N VAL A 143 -14.49 36.59 26.63
CA VAL A 143 -13.32 35.96 26.02
C VAL A 143 -12.10 36.16 26.90
N GLN A 144 -11.87 37.35 27.44
CA GLN A 144 -10.79 37.64 28.36
C GLN A 144 -10.92 36.82 29.66
N GLN A 145 -12.14 36.65 30.18
CA GLN A 145 -12.37 35.81 31.36
C GLN A 145 -12.12 34.32 31.07
N ARG A 146 -12.56 33.82 29.90
CA ARG A 146 -12.30 32.44 29.47
C ARG A 146 -10.82 32.20 29.21
N PHE A 147 -10.16 33.16 28.57
CA PHE A 147 -8.74 33.13 28.30
C PHE A 147 -7.94 33.20 29.60
N GLY A 148 -8.27 34.11 30.52
CA GLY A 148 -7.66 34.17 31.85
C GLY A 148 -7.75 32.83 32.59
N LYS A 149 -8.92 32.18 32.59
CA LYS A 149 -9.08 30.83 33.15
C LYS A 149 -8.21 29.78 32.46
N ALA A 150 -8.10 29.83 31.13
CA ALA A 150 -7.26 28.90 30.36
C ALA A 150 -5.75 29.14 30.56
N VAL A 151 -5.36 30.39 30.81
CA VAL A 151 -3.98 30.81 31.10
C VAL A 151 -3.59 30.43 32.53
N GLU A 152 -4.51 30.55 33.50
CA GLU A 152 -4.29 30.08 34.87
C GLU A 152 -4.19 28.56 34.95
N ALA A 153 -4.93 27.84 34.09
CA ALA A 153 -4.83 26.38 33.99
C ALA A 153 -3.52 25.89 33.36
N ASN A 154 -2.82 26.73 32.57
CA ASN A 154 -1.61 26.35 31.84
C ASN A 154 -0.42 27.27 32.18
N PRO A 155 0.54 26.82 33.01
CA PRO A 155 1.66 27.66 33.43
C PRO A 155 2.61 28.04 32.27
N GLU A 156 2.64 27.23 31.21
CA GLU A 156 3.43 27.51 30.01
C GLU A 156 2.86 28.68 29.21
N LEU A 157 1.53 28.73 29.05
CA LEU A 157 0.85 29.84 28.39
C LEU A 157 1.02 31.14 29.19
N LYS A 158 1.04 31.05 30.52
CA LYS A 158 1.35 32.18 31.39
C LYS A 158 2.78 32.72 31.16
N LYS A 159 3.79 31.84 31.11
CA LYS A 159 5.18 32.23 30.79
C LYS A 159 5.31 32.82 29.38
N PHE A 160 4.56 32.27 28.42
CA PHE A 160 4.49 32.79 27.05
C PHE A 160 3.91 34.20 27.01
N MET A 161 2.81 34.44 27.74
CA MET A 161 2.17 35.75 27.85
C MET A 161 3.01 36.78 28.61
N GLU A 162 3.75 36.36 29.64
CA GLU A 162 4.72 37.24 30.33
C GLU A 162 5.78 37.80 29.37
N ARG A 163 6.04 37.09 28.25
CA ARG A 163 6.94 37.51 27.17
C ARG A 163 6.20 37.66 25.85
N TYR A 164 4.96 38.18 25.89
CA TYR A 164 4.11 38.27 24.71
C TYR A 164 4.79 39.01 23.56
N ASP A 165 5.40 40.17 23.81
CA ASP A 165 6.04 40.98 22.77
C ASP A 165 7.19 40.25 22.06
N GLN A 166 7.90 39.38 22.78
CA GLN A 166 8.97 38.56 22.22
C GLN A 166 8.40 37.42 21.38
N ASN A 167 7.29 36.82 21.81
CA ASN A 167 6.70 35.66 21.15
C ASN A 167 5.58 35.98 20.16
N ALA A 168 5.20 37.26 20.00
CA ALA A 168 4.10 37.70 19.15
C ALA A 168 4.31 37.32 17.67
N HIS A 169 5.56 37.31 17.21
CA HIS A 169 5.90 36.91 15.85
C HIS A 169 5.50 35.45 15.53
N LEU A 170 5.55 34.56 16.53
CA LEU A 170 5.14 33.15 16.41
C LEU A 170 3.63 32.96 16.23
N LEU A 171 2.83 33.98 16.58
CA LEU A 171 1.39 33.99 16.40
C LEU A 171 0.96 34.62 15.07
N THR A 172 1.91 35.13 14.28
CA THR A 172 1.62 35.71 12.98
C THR A 172 1.23 34.59 12.01
N PRO A 173 0.16 34.73 11.21
CA PRO A 173 -0.22 33.71 10.23
C PRO A 173 0.91 33.37 9.26
N SER A 174 1.85 34.29 9.01
CA SER A 174 3.07 34.03 8.24
C SER A 174 3.95 32.92 8.84
N PHE A 175 4.06 32.83 10.17
CA PHE A 175 4.82 31.75 10.82
C PHE A 175 4.08 30.42 10.76
N ALA A 176 2.76 30.41 11.00
CA ALA A 176 1.94 29.20 10.92
C ALA A 176 1.85 28.62 9.49
N LEU A 177 1.97 29.47 8.46
CA LEU A 177 1.93 29.08 7.05
C LEU A 177 3.31 28.71 6.47
N SER A 178 4.40 29.03 7.18
CA SER A 178 5.79 28.78 6.73
C SER A 178 6.16 27.30 6.58
N GLY A 179 5.32 26.37 7.04
CA GLY A 179 5.54 24.92 6.88
C GLY A 179 4.70 24.25 5.79
N ILE A 180 3.76 24.96 5.17
CA ILE A 180 2.75 24.37 4.26
C ILE A 180 2.89 24.87 2.81
N LEU A 181 3.42 26.08 2.63
CA LEU A 181 3.82 26.61 1.32
C LEU A 181 5.33 26.83 1.34
N PRO A 182 6.08 26.33 0.34
CA PRO A 182 7.45 26.76 0.13
C PRO A 182 7.38 28.20 -0.38
N ASP A 183 7.44 29.18 0.52
CA ASP A 183 7.71 30.54 0.08
C ASP A 183 9.08 30.55 -0.60
N PRO A 184 9.21 31.17 -1.79
CA PRO A 184 10.52 31.35 -2.39
C PRO A 184 11.36 32.13 -1.38
N PRO A 185 12.50 31.59 -0.93
CA PRO A 185 13.34 32.28 0.04
C PRO A 185 13.60 33.68 -0.52
N THR A 186 13.31 34.69 0.29
CA THR A 186 13.55 36.08 -0.10
C THR A 186 15.06 36.29 -0.09
N TYR A 187 15.72 35.87 -1.18
CA TYR A 187 17.18 35.93 -1.35
C TYR A 187 17.74 37.36 -1.28
N ASP A 188 16.86 38.35 -1.41
CA ASP A 188 17.17 39.78 -1.41
C ASP A 188 17.44 40.35 -0.01
N LYS A 189 17.07 39.63 1.07
CA LYS A 189 17.23 40.11 2.46
C LYS A 189 18.27 39.35 3.29
N MET A 190 18.89 38.33 2.70
CA MET A 190 19.90 37.52 3.39
C MET A 190 21.29 38.12 3.18
N SER A 191 22.07 38.14 4.26
CA SER A 191 23.47 38.54 4.17
C SER A 191 24.25 37.54 3.30
N PRO A 192 25.35 37.96 2.66
CA PRO A 192 26.15 37.05 1.83
C PRO A 192 26.74 35.88 2.64
N GLU A 193 26.92 36.05 3.95
CA GLU A 193 27.38 34.99 4.85
C GLU A 193 26.29 33.94 5.09
N GLU A 194 25.04 34.37 5.32
CA GLU A 194 23.88 33.48 5.44
C GLU A 194 23.59 32.76 4.12
N PHE A 195 23.80 33.41 2.97
CA PHE A 195 23.67 32.74 1.67
C PHE A 195 24.71 31.66 1.46
N ASN A 196 25.97 31.92 1.80
CA ASN A 196 27.02 30.93 1.69
C ASN A 196 26.78 29.76 2.65
N ALA A 197 26.29 30.03 3.86
CA ALA A 197 25.87 28.99 4.81
C ALA A 197 24.72 28.16 4.23
N TYR A 198 23.68 28.79 3.69
CA TYR A 198 22.55 28.11 3.05
C TYR A 198 22.98 27.28 1.83
N LEU A 199 23.85 27.81 0.97
CA LEU A 199 24.40 27.07 -0.16
C LEU A 199 25.23 25.86 0.30
N SER A 200 25.97 25.97 1.41
CA SER A 200 26.70 24.84 1.97
C SER A 200 25.79 23.78 2.60
N GLU A 201 24.63 24.19 3.13
CA GLU A 201 23.59 23.29 3.63
C GLU A 201 22.85 22.58 2.49
N MET A 202 22.59 23.29 1.38
CA MET A 202 21.92 22.74 0.19
C MET A 202 22.86 21.97 -0.74
N GLU A 203 24.18 22.13 -0.64
CA GLU A 203 25.17 21.41 -1.44
C GLU A 203 24.98 19.88 -1.45
N PRO A 204 24.82 19.18 -0.30
CA PRO A 204 24.56 17.75 -0.31
C PRO A 204 23.27 17.38 -1.05
N ASP A 205 22.22 18.19 -0.92
CA ASP A 205 20.93 17.94 -1.58
C ASP A 205 21.04 18.14 -3.10
N ILE A 206 21.77 19.17 -3.55
CA ILE A 206 22.04 19.40 -4.97
C ILE A 206 22.87 18.24 -5.55
N ARG A 207 23.86 17.74 -4.82
CA ARG A 207 24.67 16.59 -5.24
C ARG A 207 23.85 15.29 -5.29
N ASN A 208 22.94 15.10 -4.35
CA ASN A 208 22.02 13.96 -4.34
C ASN A 208 21.06 14.05 -5.53
N ALA A 209 20.47 15.21 -5.78
CA ALA A 209 19.59 15.42 -6.93
C ALA A 209 20.32 15.20 -8.26
N ASP A 210 21.58 15.64 -8.41
CA ASP A 210 22.39 15.35 -9.61
C ASP A 210 22.68 13.84 -9.75
N ARG A 211 22.92 13.13 -8.65
CA ARG A 211 23.05 11.67 -8.67
C ARG A 211 21.76 10.99 -9.12
N ASP A 212 20.62 11.42 -8.59
CA ASP A 212 19.31 10.88 -8.93
C ASP A 212 18.95 11.17 -10.38
N MET A 213 19.23 12.37 -10.88
CA MET A 213 19.05 12.73 -12.28
C MET A 213 19.90 11.87 -13.21
N ARG A 214 21.17 11.59 -12.84
CA ARG A 214 22.01 10.67 -13.60
C ARG A 214 21.49 9.24 -13.56
N GLU A 215 20.96 8.81 -12.42
CA GLU A 215 20.35 7.49 -12.29
C GLU A 215 19.11 7.38 -13.20
N ILE A 216 18.23 8.37 -13.18
CA ILE A 216 17.07 8.49 -14.06
C ILE A 216 17.51 8.45 -15.53
N ASP A 217 18.51 9.23 -15.93
CA ASP A 217 19.09 9.18 -17.28
C ASP A 217 19.60 7.79 -17.64
N THR A 218 20.22 7.06 -16.69
CA THR A 218 20.67 5.68 -16.95
C THR A 218 19.49 4.72 -17.10
N LEU A 219 18.40 4.91 -16.36
CA LEU A 219 17.19 4.10 -16.44
C LEU A 219 16.42 4.38 -17.73
N GLU A 220 16.39 5.64 -18.17
CA GLU A 220 15.83 6.06 -19.45
C GLU A 220 16.64 5.46 -20.62
N LYS A 221 17.98 5.54 -20.58
CA LYS A 221 18.85 4.88 -21.57
C LYS A 221 18.68 3.36 -21.60
N LYS A 222 18.35 2.74 -20.46
CA LYS A 222 18.00 1.31 -20.36
C LYS A 222 16.59 1.01 -20.87
N GLY A 223 15.81 2.02 -21.28
CA GLY A 223 14.46 1.88 -21.79
C GLY A 223 13.46 1.45 -20.71
N VAL A 224 13.72 1.78 -19.45
CA VAL A 224 12.85 1.45 -18.31
C VAL A 224 11.74 2.50 -18.13
N THR A 225 11.90 3.69 -18.73
CA THR A 225 10.88 4.75 -18.77
C THR A 225 9.77 4.40 -19.76
N GLY A 226 8.85 3.54 -19.33
CA GLY A 226 7.71 3.07 -20.12
C GLY A 226 7.28 1.66 -19.70
N ALA A 227 6.73 0.89 -20.64
CA ALA A 227 6.38 -0.52 -20.40
C ALA A 227 7.61 -1.45 -20.39
N GLY A 228 8.83 -0.93 -20.56
CA GLY A 228 10.06 -1.73 -20.61
C GLY A 228 9.97 -2.86 -21.65
N LYS A 229 10.19 -4.10 -21.22
CA LYS A 229 10.04 -5.32 -22.06
C LYS A 229 8.63 -5.89 -22.08
N LEU A 230 7.62 -5.21 -21.51
CA LEU A 230 6.25 -5.75 -21.37
C LEU A 230 5.60 -6.07 -22.72
N GLY A 231 5.92 -5.32 -23.79
CA GLY A 231 5.46 -5.65 -25.14
C GLY A 231 6.00 -6.99 -25.66
N ALA A 232 7.18 -7.42 -25.21
CA ALA A 232 7.68 -8.76 -25.50
C ALA A 232 6.94 -9.83 -24.67
N SER A 233 6.51 -9.50 -23.45
CA SER A 233 5.71 -10.40 -22.61
C SER A 233 4.30 -10.67 -23.17
N GLU A 234 3.76 -9.77 -23.99
CA GLU A 234 2.47 -9.99 -24.67
C GLU A 234 2.55 -11.16 -25.67
N GLN A 235 3.69 -11.32 -26.35
CA GLN A 235 3.95 -12.45 -27.25
C GLN A 235 4.07 -13.78 -26.50
N LEU A 236 4.39 -13.76 -25.19
CA LEU A 236 4.50 -14.95 -24.37
C LEU A 236 3.15 -15.45 -23.83
N ARG A 237 2.10 -14.61 -23.84
CA ARG A 237 0.75 -14.98 -23.37
C ARG A 237 0.20 -16.27 -23.99
N PRO A 238 0.18 -16.46 -25.32
CA PRO A 238 -0.35 -17.71 -25.89
C PRO A 238 0.46 -18.94 -25.49
N ARG A 239 1.77 -18.79 -25.27
CA ARG A 239 2.63 -19.88 -24.78
C ARG A 239 2.35 -20.20 -23.32
N LEU A 240 2.09 -19.19 -22.50
CA LEU A 240 1.68 -19.36 -21.11
C LEU A 240 0.32 -20.07 -21.04
N ASP A 241 -0.65 -19.64 -21.84
CA ASP A 241 -1.99 -20.24 -21.88
C ASP A 241 -1.94 -21.71 -22.34
N ALA A 242 -1.09 -22.01 -23.34
CA ALA A 242 -0.84 -23.38 -23.76
C ALA A 242 -0.19 -24.21 -22.64
N LEU A 243 0.76 -23.64 -21.91
CA LEU A 243 1.42 -24.31 -20.78
C LEU A 243 0.44 -24.57 -19.62
N ILE A 244 -0.42 -23.61 -19.31
CA ILE A 244 -1.43 -23.75 -18.25
C ILE A 244 -2.42 -24.86 -18.61
N LYS A 245 -2.85 -24.93 -19.88
CA LYS A 245 -3.73 -26.01 -20.35
C LYS A 245 -3.06 -27.37 -20.29
N ALA A 246 -1.84 -27.50 -20.80
CA ALA A 246 -1.08 -28.74 -20.73
C ALA A 246 -0.86 -29.18 -19.27
N HIS A 247 -0.57 -28.24 -18.38
CA HIS A 247 -0.40 -28.55 -16.96
C HIS A 247 -1.70 -29.03 -16.30
N ALA A 248 -2.84 -28.46 -16.66
CA ALA A 248 -4.14 -28.92 -16.15
C ALA A 248 -4.44 -30.36 -16.61
N GLU A 249 -4.20 -30.67 -17.88
CA GLU A 249 -4.33 -32.03 -18.42
C GLU A 249 -3.40 -33.01 -17.70
N ASP A 250 -2.14 -32.62 -17.46
CA ASP A 250 -1.17 -33.44 -16.72
C ASP A 250 -1.61 -33.71 -15.27
N LEU A 251 -2.24 -32.74 -14.59
CA LEU A 251 -2.78 -32.93 -13.24
C LEU A 251 -3.94 -33.93 -13.23
N GLU A 252 -4.84 -33.86 -14.22
CA GLU A 252 -5.92 -34.84 -14.36
C GLU A 252 -5.37 -36.25 -14.61
N LEU A 253 -4.36 -36.39 -15.47
CA LEU A 253 -3.70 -37.68 -15.69
C LEU A 253 -3.00 -38.19 -14.44
N ALA A 254 -2.27 -37.33 -13.72
CA ALA A 254 -1.59 -37.68 -12.48
C ALA A 254 -2.58 -38.19 -11.42
N THR A 255 -3.68 -37.48 -11.19
CA THR A 255 -4.72 -37.91 -10.23
C THR A 255 -5.35 -39.25 -10.62
N SER A 256 -5.60 -39.48 -11.92
CA SER A 256 -6.13 -40.77 -12.39
C SER A 256 -5.16 -41.93 -12.15
N LEU A 257 -3.86 -41.69 -12.32
CA LEU A 257 -2.81 -42.68 -12.08
C LEU A 257 -2.62 -42.93 -10.58
N GLU A 258 -2.67 -41.89 -9.75
CA GLU A 258 -2.61 -42.00 -8.29
C GLU A 258 -3.76 -42.86 -7.77
N LEU A 259 -5.00 -42.61 -8.22
CA LEU A 259 -6.16 -43.43 -7.87
C LEU A 259 -5.98 -44.89 -8.29
N ARG A 260 -5.45 -45.11 -9.51
CA ARG A 260 -5.20 -46.47 -9.99
C ARG A 260 -4.14 -47.18 -9.14
N ILE A 261 -3.04 -46.51 -8.82
CA ILE A 261 -1.98 -47.05 -7.96
C ILE A 261 -2.50 -47.33 -6.56
N ALA A 262 -3.26 -46.40 -5.96
CA ALA A 262 -3.90 -46.60 -4.67
C ALA A 262 -4.77 -47.87 -4.66
N SER A 263 -5.62 -48.04 -5.70
CA SER A 263 -6.47 -49.23 -5.83
C SER A 263 -5.69 -50.53 -6.02
N LEU A 264 -4.51 -50.48 -6.63
CA LEU A 264 -3.65 -51.63 -6.83
C LEU A 264 -2.94 -52.00 -5.52
N VAL A 265 -2.44 -50.99 -4.79
CA VAL A 265 -1.81 -51.17 -3.48
C VAL A 265 -2.81 -51.73 -2.47
N GLU A 266 -4.06 -51.24 -2.47
CA GLU A 266 -5.12 -51.75 -1.61
C GLU A 266 -5.46 -53.23 -1.91
N ARG A 267 -5.57 -53.58 -3.21
CA ARG A 267 -5.76 -54.98 -3.63
C ARG A 267 -4.58 -55.87 -3.25
N HIS A 268 -3.36 -55.36 -3.33
CA HIS A 268 -2.18 -56.11 -2.93
C HIS A 268 -2.12 -56.28 -1.41
N ALA A 269 -2.46 -55.25 -0.64
CA ALA A 269 -2.52 -55.32 0.82
C ALA A 269 -3.54 -56.37 1.28
N THR A 270 -4.77 -56.31 0.75
CA THR A 270 -5.80 -57.32 1.04
C THR A 270 -5.38 -58.72 0.60
N TYR A 271 -4.74 -58.88 -0.56
CA TYR A 271 -4.21 -60.18 -0.98
C TYR A 271 -3.15 -60.71 -0.01
N VAL A 272 -2.20 -59.87 0.40
CA VAL A 272 -1.18 -60.24 1.39
C VAL A 272 -1.81 -60.62 2.73
N ASP A 273 -2.80 -59.87 3.21
CA ASP A 273 -3.51 -60.18 4.46
C ASP A 273 -4.18 -61.55 4.38
N THR A 274 -4.90 -61.86 3.29
CA THR A 274 -5.51 -63.19 3.11
C THR A 274 -4.48 -64.32 3.03
N LEU A 275 -3.31 -64.05 2.43
CA LEU A 275 -2.23 -65.02 2.31
C LEU A 275 -1.56 -65.26 3.68
N SER A 276 -1.39 -64.20 4.47
CA SER A 276 -0.93 -64.28 5.85
C SER A 276 -1.92 -65.05 6.73
N GLU A 277 -3.22 -64.81 6.61
CA GLU A 277 -4.25 -65.59 7.32
C GLU A 277 -4.19 -67.08 6.95
N LEU A 278 -4.02 -67.40 5.65
CA LEU A 278 -3.88 -68.78 5.19
C LEU A 278 -2.63 -69.45 5.75
N PHE A 279 -1.49 -68.74 5.79
CA PHE A 279 -0.27 -69.26 6.37
C PHE A 279 -0.40 -69.55 7.86
N VAL A 280 -1.05 -68.67 8.62
CA VAL A 280 -1.33 -68.91 10.05
C VAL A 280 -2.24 -70.13 10.22
N ALA A 281 -3.32 -70.23 9.44
CA ALA A 281 -4.21 -71.39 9.49
C ALA A 281 -3.48 -72.70 9.13
N TRP A 282 -2.56 -72.66 8.17
CA TRP A 282 -1.73 -73.82 7.84
C TRP A 282 -0.77 -74.18 8.97
N ASP A 283 -0.08 -73.21 9.56
CA ASP A 283 0.82 -73.43 10.70
C ASP A 283 0.09 -74.06 11.90
N ASP A 284 -1.13 -73.58 12.20
CA ASP A 284 -1.99 -74.16 13.23
C ASP A 284 -2.37 -75.62 12.91
N THR A 285 -2.76 -75.91 11.66
CA THR A 285 -3.12 -77.29 11.27
C THR A 285 -1.93 -78.25 11.29
N VAL A 286 -0.74 -77.78 10.91
CA VAL A 286 0.51 -78.56 10.98
C VAL A 286 0.88 -78.81 12.43
N THR A 287 0.86 -77.77 13.27
CA THR A 287 1.12 -77.88 14.72
C THR A 287 0.12 -78.83 15.39
N GLU A 288 -1.16 -78.78 15.02
CA GLU A 288 -2.16 -79.72 15.53
C GLU A 288 -1.88 -81.16 15.08
N ALA A 289 -1.51 -81.37 13.81
CA ALA A 289 -1.13 -82.69 13.32
C ALA A 289 0.10 -83.24 14.05
N GLU A 290 1.13 -82.42 14.26
CA GLU A 290 2.35 -82.77 14.99
C GLU A 290 2.06 -83.12 16.45
N THR A 291 1.24 -82.33 17.15
CA THR A 291 0.87 -82.60 18.54
C THR A 291 0.05 -83.89 18.67
N ARG A 292 -0.85 -84.17 17.72
CA ARG A 292 -1.59 -85.44 17.66
C ARG A 292 -0.66 -86.63 17.43
N ILE A 293 0.30 -86.53 16.51
CA ILE A 293 1.32 -87.57 16.27
C ILE A 293 2.16 -87.78 17.53
N ALA A 294 2.69 -86.72 18.13
CA ALA A 294 3.49 -86.80 19.36
C ALA A 294 2.70 -87.45 20.51
N ARG A 295 1.38 -87.19 20.61
CA ARG A 295 0.51 -87.88 21.57
C ARG A 295 0.40 -89.37 21.27
N MET A 296 0.10 -89.75 20.02
CA MET A 296 0.02 -91.16 19.62
C MET A 296 1.34 -91.90 19.83
N GLU A 297 2.48 -91.25 19.58
CA GLU A 297 3.80 -91.82 19.84
C GLU A 297 4.06 -92.05 21.32
N ARG A 298 3.70 -91.10 22.19
CA ARG A 298 3.79 -91.29 23.65
C ARG A 298 2.89 -92.41 24.14
N GLU A 299 1.63 -92.44 23.70
CA GLU A 299 0.69 -93.51 24.06
C GLU A 299 1.21 -94.89 23.58
N ARG A 300 1.79 -94.97 22.39
CA ARG A 300 2.41 -96.20 21.87
C ARG A 300 3.64 -96.60 22.69
N ALA A 301 4.53 -95.65 23.00
CA ALA A 301 5.70 -95.91 23.85
C ALA A 301 5.30 -96.39 25.26
N GLU A 302 4.24 -95.84 25.83
CA GLU A 302 3.68 -96.28 27.11
C GLU A 302 3.06 -97.68 27.03
N ARG A 303 2.32 -98.00 25.97
CA ARG A 303 1.79 -99.36 25.74
C ARG A 303 2.89 -100.40 25.63
N LEU A 304 3.97 -100.09 24.89
CA LEU A 304 5.18 -100.91 24.81
C LEU A 304 5.84 -101.06 26.18
N ARG A 305 5.95 -99.98 26.96
CA ARG A 305 6.51 -100.03 28.34
C ARG A 305 5.68 -100.91 29.27
N LEU A 306 4.36 -100.93 29.09
CA LEU A 306 3.42 -101.71 29.89
C LEU A 306 3.24 -103.16 29.37
N GLY A 307 3.86 -103.53 28.25
CA GLY A 307 3.83 -104.90 27.71
C GLY A 307 2.50 -105.30 27.09
N TYR A 308 1.69 -104.34 26.62
CA TYR A 308 0.43 -104.62 25.91
C TYR A 308 0.62 -104.87 24.41
N GLU A 309 1.83 -104.69 23.89
CA GLU A 309 2.31 -105.06 22.54
C GLU A 309 3.62 -105.84 22.64
#